data_AF-A0A933U3N6-F1
#
_entry.id   AF-A0A933U3N6-F1
#
_cell.length_a   1.000
_cell.length_b   1.000
_cell.length_c   1.000
_cell.angle_alpha   90.00
_cell.angle_beta   90.00
_cell.angle_gamma   90.00
#
_symmetry.space_group_name_H-M   'P 1'
#
loop_
_entity.id
_entity.type
_entity.pdbx_description
1 polymer ?
#
loop_
_entity_poly.entity_id
_entity_poly.type
_entity_poly.pdbx_seq_one_letter_code
_entity_poly.pdbx_strand_id
1 'polypeptide(L)'
;MPGPESHELLSVSLQDVRARRPARDWLEEYWGKDWPGVRAELERRHVDLNQLCSIPPWEQVESEFRDKFHMSDEESRGLVDAFEDWTASPTALWLLEKFKSGQALDDWSVAEIESIVIPMNAVLREKGQEYVRLLDQALQRAWGTASMIHAPISTHGAPDGRLQGCFYSMGKGFQGWAVKVGLRNDEFPELVERGREIRDLQAVRDRAVRDYLKTR
;
A
#
# COMPACT_ATOMS: atom_id res chain seq x y z
N MET A 1 28.30 5.96 59.88
CA MET A 1 26.84 6.00 60.12
C MET A 1 26.49 7.47 60.33
N PRO A 2 25.66 8.12 59.51
CA PRO A 2 24.56 7.62 58.64
C PRO A 2 25.10 7.13 57.29
N GLY A 3 24.46 6.33 56.43
CA GLY A 3 23.08 5.88 56.23
C GLY A 3 22.86 5.93 54.71
N PRO A 4 22.77 4.82 53.97
CA PRO A 4 22.62 4.88 52.52
C PRO A 4 21.18 5.28 52.20
N GLU A 5 20.98 6.51 51.72
CA GLU A 5 19.68 6.93 51.19
C GLU A 5 19.46 6.28 49.83
N SER A 6 18.48 5.38 49.86
CA SER A 6 17.86 4.70 48.75
C SER A 6 17.42 5.70 47.67
N HIS A 7 18.15 5.76 46.56
CA HIS A 7 17.59 6.19 45.28
C HIS A 7 16.84 5.02 44.62
N GLU A 8 15.84 4.50 45.33
CA GLU A 8 14.66 3.96 44.67
C GLU A 8 13.76 5.17 44.40
N LEU A 9 13.48 5.45 43.13
CA LEU A 9 12.27 6.09 42.61
C LEU A 9 12.58 6.58 41.20
N LEU A 10 12.46 5.66 40.25
CA LEU A 10 11.83 5.84 38.93
C LEU A 10 11.75 4.46 38.26
N SER A 11 11.31 3.45 39.02
CA SER A 11 10.65 2.29 38.43
C SER A 11 9.26 2.76 38.01
N VAL A 12 9.18 3.36 36.81
CA VAL A 12 7.90 3.45 36.11
C VAL A 12 7.41 2.01 36.01
N SER A 13 6.40 1.68 36.82
CA SER A 13 5.82 0.36 36.85
C SER A 13 5.34 0.04 35.44
N LEU A 14 5.92 -1.00 34.84
CA LEU A 14 5.48 -1.60 33.57
C LEU A 14 4.01 -2.07 33.60
N GLN A 15 3.30 -1.87 34.71
CA GLN A 15 1.87 -2.13 34.89
C GLN A 15 0.95 -0.98 34.46
N ASP A 16 1.45 0.22 34.13
CA ASP A 16 0.63 1.28 33.50
C ASP A 16 0.31 1.00 32.02
N VAL A 17 0.76 -0.14 31.49
CA VAL A 17 0.33 -0.70 30.22
C VAL A 17 -1.09 -1.26 30.40
N ARG A 18 -2.12 -0.51 29.96
CA ARG A 18 -3.49 -0.93 29.51
C ARG A 18 -4.71 -0.26 30.19
N ALA A 19 -4.68 1.03 30.50
CA ALA A 19 -5.96 1.72 30.68
C ALA A 19 -6.67 1.82 29.32
N ARG A 20 -7.79 1.09 29.15
CA ARG A 20 -8.65 1.27 27.98
C ARG A 20 -9.26 2.68 28.05
N ARG A 21 -8.94 3.51 27.07
CA ARG A 21 -9.51 4.86 26.94
C ARG A 21 -10.06 5.08 25.52
N PRO A 22 -11.02 6.00 25.35
CA PRO A 22 -11.55 6.36 24.04
C PRO A 22 -10.46 6.68 23.01
N ALA A 23 -10.70 6.30 21.75
CA ALA A 23 -9.81 6.58 20.62
C ALA A 23 -9.45 8.07 20.49
N ARG A 24 -10.40 8.97 20.73
CA ARG A 24 -10.16 10.42 20.76
C ARG A 24 -9.05 10.83 21.74
N ASP A 25 -8.96 10.20 22.91
CA ASP A 25 -8.00 10.62 23.95
C ASP A 25 -6.57 10.25 23.51
N TRP A 26 -6.40 9.10 22.85
CA TRP A 26 -5.13 8.69 22.23
C TRP A 26 -4.71 9.62 21.10
N LEU A 27 -5.66 9.96 20.22
CA LEU A 27 -5.40 10.81 19.05
C LEU A 27 -5.15 12.26 19.44
N GLU A 28 -5.88 12.80 20.41
CA GLU A 28 -5.70 14.15 20.93
C GLU A 28 -4.33 14.33 21.57
N GLU A 29 -3.90 13.37 22.40
CA GLU A 29 -2.57 13.38 23.00
C GLU A 29 -1.47 13.33 21.93
N TYR A 30 -1.65 12.48 20.90
CA TYR A 30 -0.65 12.31 19.84
C TYR A 30 -0.56 13.52 18.90
N TRP A 31 -1.69 14.02 18.42
CA TRP A 31 -1.73 15.12 17.44
C TRP A 31 -1.64 16.51 18.09
N GLY A 32 -1.94 16.62 19.38
CA GLY A 32 -1.86 17.87 20.14
C GLY A 32 -2.61 19.01 19.45
N LYS A 33 -1.87 20.06 19.06
CA LYS A 33 -2.44 21.26 18.41
C LYS A 33 -3.14 20.98 17.08
N ASP A 34 -2.77 19.90 16.38
CA ASP A 34 -3.34 19.58 15.07
C ASP A 34 -4.61 18.71 15.17
N TRP A 35 -4.93 18.25 16.39
CA TRP A 35 -6.10 17.42 16.68
C TRP A 35 -7.43 17.98 16.14
N PRO A 36 -7.75 19.28 16.24
CA PRO A 36 -9.01 19.80 15.71
C PRO A 36 -9.20 19.52 14.21
N GLY A 37 -8.14 19.64 13.41
CA GLY A 37 -8.17 19.34 11.97
C GLY A 37 -8.31 17.84 11.68
N VAL A 38 -7.52 17.03 12.39
CA VAL A 38 -7.58 15.56 12.31
C VAL A 38 -8.96 15.04 12.69
N ARG A 39 -9.52 15.54 13.79
CA ARG A 39 -10.83 15.16 14.32
C ARG A 39 -11.93 15.42 13.29
N ALA A 40 -11.98 16.61 12.72
CA ALA A 40 -12.97 16.95 11.70
C ALA A 40 -12.91 16.00 10.49
N GLU A 41 -11.69 15.62 10.07
CA GLU A 41 -11.48 14.67 8.98
C GLU A 41 -11.94 13.25 9.34
N LEU A 42 -11.65 12.78 10.56
CA LEU A 42 -12.08 11.47 11.05
C LEU A 42 -13.60 11.37 11.23
N GLU A 43 -14.23 12.42 11.78
CA GLU A 43 -15.69 12.52 11.91
C GLU A 43 -16.38 12.52 10.54
N ARG A 44 -15.83 13.23 9.55
CA ARG A 44 -16.31 13.22 8.15
C ARG A 44 -16.25 11.83 7.51
N ARG A 45 -15.34 10.97 7.95
CA ARG A 45 -15.21 9.57 7.52
C ARG A 45 -15.98 8.59 8.40
N HIS A 46 -16.78 9.08 9.34
CA HIS A 46 -17.57 8.28 10.27
C HIS A 46 -16.74 7.30 11.13
N VAL A 47 -15.52 7.71 11.51
CA VAL A 47 -14.69 6.93 12.45
C VAL A 47 -15.25 7.05 13.87
N ASP A 48 -15.45 5.92 14.55
CA ASP A 48 -15.91 5.91 15.94
C ASP A 48 -14.78 6.30 16.90
N LEU A 49 -14.78 7.55 17.32
CA LEU A 49 -13.79 8.11 18.25
C LEU A 49 -14.04 7.76 19.73
N ASN A 50 -15.18 7.14 20.05
CA ASN A 50 -15.53 6.73 21.41
C ASN A 50 -15.16 5.28 21.70
N GLN A 51 -14.75 4.53 20.68
CA GLN A 51 -14.28 3.16 20.84
C GLN A 51 -13.15 3.11 21.87
N LEU A 52 -13.28 2.21 22.84
CA LEU A 52 -12.25 2.01 23.87
C LEU A 52 -11.09 1.21 23.29
N CYS A 53 -9.89 1.79 23.33
CA CYS A 53 -8.67 1.21 22.80
C CYS A 53 -7.58 1.14 23.89
N SER A 54 -6.73 0.13 23.79
CA SER A 54 -5.48 0.02 24.54
C SER A 54 -4.35 -0.06 23.53
N ILE A 55 -3.46 0.92 23.53
CA ILE A 55 -2.38 1.03 22.55
C ILE A 55 -1.05 0.96 23.31
N PRO A 56 -0.16 0.01 22.99
CA PRO A 56 1.17 -0.03 23.59
C PRO A 56 2.03 1.15 23.09
N PRO A 57 3.09 1.54 23.82
CA PRO A 57 4.08 2.49 23.33
C PRO A 57 4.65 2.09 21.96
N TRP A 58 4.97 3.08 21.11
CA TRP A 58 5.45 2.84 19.75
C TRP A 58 6.73 1.99 19.73
N GLU A 59 7.64 2.24 20.67
CA GLU A 59 8.93 1.57 20.79
C GLU A 59 8.80 0.06 21.03
N GLN A 60 7.65 -0.40 21.54
CA GLN A 60 7.36 -1.82 21.75
C GLN A 60 6.85 -2.53 20.48
N VAL A 61 6.36 -1.78 19.49
CA VAL A 61 5.75 -2.34 18.27
C VAL A 61 6.50 -1.97 16.99
N GLU A 62 7.45 -1.04 17.04
CA GLU A 62 8.19 -0.58 15.86
C GLU A 62 8.87 -1.73 15.10
N SER A 63 9.56 -2.62 15.82
CA SER A 63 10.27 -3.75 15.19
C SER A 63 9.31 -4.69 14.45
N GLU A 64 8.15 -4.96 15.04
CA GLU A 64 7.08 -5.76 14.43
C GLU A 64 6.54 -5.09 13.16
N PHE A 65 6.43 -3.76 13.13
CA PHE A 65 6.05 -3.08 11.90
C PHE A 65 7.12 -3.17 10.83
N ARG A 66 8.40 -3.03 11.18
CA ARG A 66 9.49 -3.16 10.22
C ARG A 66 9.42 -4.49 9.47
N ASP A 67 9.17 -5.57 10.20
CA ASP A 67 9.00 -6.93 9.64
C ASP A 67 7.70 -7.06 8.83
N LYS A 68 6.65 -6.32 9.18
CA LYS A 68 5.36 -6.30 8.45
C LYS A 68 5.37 -5.46 7.18
N PHE A 69 6.36 -4.59 6.99
CA PHE A 69 6.49 -3.73 5.81
C PHE A 69 7.22 -4.40 4.64
N HIS A 70 7.19 -5.73 4.62
CA HIS A 70 7.42 -6.50 3.41
C HIS A 70 6.12 -6.73 2.64
N MET A 71 6.22 -6.78 1.32
CA MET A 71 5.14 -7.26 0.48
C MET A 71 4.93 -8.75 0.74
N SER A 72 3.70 -9.14 1.10
CA SER A 72 3.37 -10.57 1.19
C SER A 72 3.39 -11.21 -0.20
N ASP A 73 3.49 -12.54 -0.26
CA ASP A 73 3.38 -13.28 -1.53
C ASP A 73 2.05 -13.00 -2.24
N GLU A 74 0.97 -12.80 -1.48
CA GLU A 74 -0.35 -12.47 -2.00
C GLU A 74 -0.39 -11.05 -2.57
N GLU A 75 0.15 -10.06 -1.85
CA GLU A 75 0.25 -8.67 -2.31
C GLU A 75 1.13 -8.57 -3.57
N SER A 76 2.25 -9.31 -3.57
CA SER A 76 3.17 -9.42 -4.69
C SER A 76 2.48 -10.00 -5.92
N ARG A 77 1.80 -11.13 -5.77
CA ARG A 77 1.05 -11.77 -6.86
C ARG A 77 -0.07 -10.89 -7.37
N GLY A 78 -0.86 -10.30 -6.48
CA GLY A 78 -1.94 -9.40 -6.85
C GLY A 78 -1.45 -8.19 -7.65
N LEU A 79 -0.27 -7.65 -7.33
CA LEU A 79 0.31 -6.54 -8.10
C LEU A 79 0.80 -7.00 -9.48
N VAL A 80 1.41 -8.19 -9.59
CA VAL A 80 1.81 -8.76 -10.88
C VAL A 80 0.60 -9.04 -11.77
N ASP A 81 -0.45 -9.65 -11.21
CA ASP A 81 -1.70 -9.93 -11.92
C ASP A 81 -2.37 -8.64 -12.41
N ALA A 82 -2.28 -7.56 -11.62
CA ALA A 82 -2.75 -6.23 -12.02
C ALA A 82 -1.92 -5.61 -13.17
N PHE A 83 -0.63 -5.93 -13.29
CA PHE A 83 0.19 -5.54 -14.45
C PHE A 83 -0.12 -6.35 -15.70
N GLU A 84 -0.58 -7.59 -15.55
CA GLU A 84 -1.14 -8.31 -16.70
C GLU A 84 -2.49 -7.69 -17.09
N ASP A 85 -3.35 -7.34 -16.12
CA ASP A 85 -4.71 -6.84 -16.39
C ASP A 85 -5.43 -7.71 -17.45
N TRP A 86 -5.29 -9.03 -17.30
CA TRP A 86 -5.78 -10.02 -18.24
C TRP A 86 -6.35 -11.21 -17.47
N THR A 87 -7.49 -11.73 -17.93
CA THR A 87 -8.07 -12.94 -17.32
C THR A 87 -7.34 -14.19 -17.80
N ALA A 88 -7.22 -15.21 -16.94
CA ALA A 88 -6.58 -16.48 -17.28
C ALA A 88 -7.32 -17.25 -18.40
N SER A 89 -8.59 -16.94 -18.66
CA SER A 89 -9.40 -17.57 -19.71
C SER A 89 -10.32 -16.53 -20.35
N PRO A 90 -9.83 -15.75 -21.34
CA PRO A 90 -10.63 -14.70 -21.96
C PRO A 90 -11.75 -15.32 -22.80
N THR A 91 -12.99 -14.94 -22.49
CA THR A 91 -14.14 -15.28 -23.34
C THR A 91 -14.30 -14.23 -24.44
N ALA A 92 -15.00 -14.60 -25.52
CA ALA A 92 -15.38 -13.65 -26.56
C ALA A 92 -16.08 -12.40 -25.98
N LEU A 93 -17.05 -12.59 -25.07
CA LEU A 93 -17.75 -11.49 -24.41
C LEU A 93 -16.81 -10.56 -23.64
N TRP A 94 -15.89 -11.13 -22.86
CA TRP A 94 -14.91 -10.34 -22.11
C TRP A 94 -14.01 -9.51 -23.04
N LEU A 95 -13.57 -10.08 -24.17
CA LEU A 95 -12.78 -9.37 -25.17
C LEU A 95 -13.56 -8.20 -25.80
N LEU A 96 -14.84 -8.41 -26.14
CA LEU A 96 -15.72 -7.36 -26.63
C LEU A 96 -15.86 -6.22 -25.60
N GLU A 97 -16.05 -6.56 -24.33
CA GLU A 97 -16.20 -5.59 -23.26
C GLU A 97 -14.90 -4.82 -22.98
N LYS A 98 -13.75 -5.50 -22.96
CA LYS A 98 -12.44 -4.88 -22.71
C LYS A 98 -12.05 -3.94 -23.85
N PHE A 99 -12.22 -4.37 -25.10
CA PHE A 99 -11.78 -3.61 -26.28
C PHE A 99 -12.86 -2.74 -26.90
N LYS A 100 -14.10 -2.80 -26.40
CA LYS A 100 -15.28 -2.10 -26.94
C LYS A 100 -15.47 -2.39 -28.44
N SER A 101 -15.22 -3.64 -28.84
CA SER A 101 -15.44 -4.08 -30.22
C SER A 101 -16.94 -4.33 -30.45
N GLY A 102 -17.46 -3.86 -31.58
CA GLY A 102 -18.84 -4.12 -32.01
C GLY A 102 -18.99 -5.39 -32.85
N GLN A 103 -17.90 -6.07 -33.17
CA GLN A 103 -17.89 -7.24 -34.03
C GLN A 103 -17.92 -8.53 -33.21
N ALA A 104 -18.84 -9.45 -33.52
CA ALA A 104 -18.88 -10.75 -32.87
C ALA A 104 -17.58 -11.54 -33.09
N LEU A 105 -17.05 -12.15 -32.03
CA LEU A 105 -15.85 -12.97 -32.07
C LEU A 105 -16.24 -14.44 -31.97
N ASP A 106 -15.67 -15.25 -32.86
CA ASP A 106 -15.74 -16.71 -32.83
C ASP A 106 -14.55 -17.31 -32.06
N ASP A 107 -14.60 -18.62 -31.81
CA ASP A 107 -13.56 -19.34 -31.07
C ASP A 107 -12.18 -19.22 -31.74
N TRP A 108 -12.14 -19.15 -33.07
CA TRP A 108 -10.91 -18.96 -33.82
C TRP A 108 -10.31 -17.58 -33.54
N SER A 109 -11.13 -16.53 -33.49
CA SER A 109 -10.67 -15.18 -33.16
C SER A 109 -10.16 -15.07 -31.73
N VAL A 110 -10.78 -15.78 -30.79
CA VAL A 110 -10.29 -15.87 -29.40
C VAL A 110 -8.90 -16.52 -29.38
N ALA A 111 -8.74 -17.66 -30.06
CA ALA A 111 -7.46 -18.38 -30.11
C ALA A 111 -6.32 -17.56 -30.74
N GLU A 112 -6.59 -16.78 -31.79
CA GLU A 112 -5.59 -15.86 -32.36
C GLU A 112 -5.23 -14.71 -31.41
N ILE A 113 -6.20 -14.16 -30.69
CA ILE A 113 -5.91 -13.13 -29.69
C ILE A 113 -5.05 -13.72 -28.56
N GLU A 114 -5.31 -14.95 -28.14
CA GLU A 114 -4.47 -15.65 -27.17
C GLU A 114 -3.05 -15.87 -27.70
N SER A 115 -2.88 -16.20 -28.99
CA SER A 115 -1.56 -16.35 -29.62
C SER A 115 -0.72 -15.06 -29.58
N ILE A 116 -1.37 -13.90 -29.68
CA ILE A 116 -0.77 -12.57 -29.53
C ILE A 116 -0.44 -12.28 -28.06
N VAL A 117 -1.38 -12.55 -27.16
CA VAL A 117 -1.32 -12.07 -25.77
C VAL A 117 -0.43 -12.92 -24.88
N ILE A 118 -0.43 -14.25 -25.03
CA ILE A 118 0.32 -15.16 -24.15
C ILE A 118 1.82 -14.80 -24.07
N PRO A 119 2.54 -14.61 -25.20
CA PRO A 119 3.96 -14.23 -25.15
C PRO A 119 4.19 -12.87 -24.48
N MET A 120 3.28 -11.90 -24.72
CA MET A 120 3.41 -10.56 -24.15
C MET A 120 3.10 -10.54 -22.65
N ASN A 121 2.13 -11.34 -22.20
CA ASN A 121 1.83 -11.52 -20.78
C ASN A 121 2.99 -12.19 -20.03
N ALA A 122 3.70 -13.13 -20.66
CA ALA A 122 4.90 -13.71 -20.05
C ALA A 122 5.98 -12.64 -19.78
N VAL A 123 6.21 -11.72 -20.73
CA VAL A 123 7.13 -10.59 -20.55
C VAL A 123 6.63 -9.60 -19.49
N LEU A 124 5.34 -9.26 -19.50
CA LEU A 124 4.73 -8.41 -18.49
C LEU A 124 4.85 -9.01 -17.08
N ARG A 125 4.67 -10.32 -16.94
CA ARG A 125 4.83 -11.05 -15.68
C ARG A 125 6.25 -10.94 -15.15
N GLU A 126 7.25 -11.21 -15.99
CA GLU A 126 8.67 -11.10 -15.62
C GLU A 126 9.00 -9.67 -15.15
N LYS A 127 8.55 -8.66 -15.90
CA LYS A 127 8.75 -7.25 -15.53
C LYS A 127 7.99 -6.85 -14.27
N GLY A 128 6.78 -7.36 -14.09
CA GLY A 128 6.01 -7.17 -12.87
C GLY A 128 6.71 -7.75 -11.64
N GLN A 129 7.28 -8.95 -11.76
CA GLN A 129 8.06 -9.57 -10.68
C GLN A 129 9.33 -8.78 -10.36
N GLU A 130 10.06 -8.30 -11.38
CA GLU A 130 11.22 -7.41 -11.19
C GLU A 130 10.80 -6.13 -10.44
N TYR A 131 9.69 -5.50 -10.86
CA TYR A 131 9.15 -4.29 -10.25
C TYR A 131 8.77 -4.51 -8.79
N VAL A 132 8.01 -5.56 -8.47
CA VAL A 132 7.59 -5.89 -7.10
C VAL A 132 8.79 -6.09 -6.19
N ARG A 133 9.83 -6.80 -6.65
CA ARG A 133 11.05 -7.01 -5.87
C ARG A 133 11.75 -5.67 -5.57
N LEU A 134 11.83 -4.77 -6.54
CA LEU A 134 12.40 -3.44 -6.34
C LEU A 134 11.53 -2.57 -5.42
N LEU A 135 10.21 -2.72 -5.52
CA LEU A 135 9.25 -2.00 -4.70
C LEU A 135 9.38 -2.38 -3.23
N ASP A 136 9.49 -3.68 -2.93
CA ASP A 136 9.73 -4.18 -1.57
C ASP A 136 11.04 -3.62 -0.98
N GLN A 137 12.11 -3.63 -1.77
CA GLN A 137 13.39 -3.04 -1.36
C GLN A 137 13.29 -1.54 -1.11
N ALA A 138 12.53 -0.80 -1.92
CA ALA A 138 12.32 0.62 -1.73
C ALA A 138 11.49 0.92 -0.48
N LEU A 139 10.46 0.12 -0.18
CA LEU A 139 9.68 0.23 1.05
C LEU A 139 10.57 0.06 2.30
N GLN A 140 11.48 -0.92 2.26
CA GLN A 140 12.44 -1.14 3.35
C GLN A 140 13.43 0.01 3.49
N ARG A 141 13.91 0.60 2.38
CA ARG A 141 14.78 1.78 2.42
C ARG A 141 14.06 3.05 2.90
N ALA A 142 12.78 3.19 2.58
CA ALA A 142 11.95 4.31 3.00
C ALA A 142 11.53 4.22 4.49
N TRP A 143 11.75 3.07 5.14
CA TRP A 143 11.50 2.92 6.57
C TRP A 143 12.32 3.92 7.39
N GLY A 144 11.66 4.66 8.28
CA GLY A 144 12.32 5.67 9.12
C GLY A 144 12.70 6.97 8.40
N THR A 145 12.30 7.15 7.14
CA THR A 145 12.47 8.42 6.42
C THR A 145 11.33 9.40 6.68
N ALA A 146 11.43 10.63 6.16
CA ALA A 146 10.37 11.63 6.25
C ALA A 146 9.05 11.21 5.57
N SER A 147 9.10 10.21 4.68
CA SER A 147 7.92 9.68 3.97
C SER A 147 7.16 8.60 4.77
N MET A 148 7.60 8.32 6.00
CA MET A 148 6.91 7.44 6.94
C MET A 148 6.03 8.25 7.91
N ILE A 149 4.79 7.82 8.07
CA ILE A 149 3.85 8.33 9.07
C ILE A 149 3.39 7.16 9.92
N HIS A 150 3.45 7.29 11.24
CA HIS A 150 2.81 6.37 12.17
C HIS A 150 1.90 7.17 13.09
N ALA A 151 0.74 6.63 13.44
CA ALA A 151 -0.20 7.26 14.34
C ALA A 151 -1.01 6.20 15.09
N PRO A 152 -1.44 6.46 16.34
CA PRO A 152 -2.38 5.59 17.00
C PRO A 152 -3.69 5.55 16.21
N ILE A 153 -4.28 4.36 16.08
CA ILE A 153 -5.58 4.02 15.47
C ILE A 153 -5.66 4.22 13.96
N SER A 154 -5.20 5.36 13.44
CA SER A 154 -5.37 5.71 12.03
C SER A 154 -4.37 6.76 11.59
N THR A 155 -3.84 6.61 10.38
CA THR A 155 -3.11 7.68 9.68
C THR A 155 -4.04 8.57 8.85
N HIS A 156 -5.35 8.28 8.82
CA HIS A 156 -6.32 9.14 8.14
C HIS A 156 -6.47 10.47 8.89
N GLY A 157 -6.42 11.57 8.14
CA GLY A 157 -6.47 12.91 8.72
C GLY A 157 -5.17 13.39 9.34
N ALA A 158 -4.08 12.61 9.26
CA ALA A 158 -2.75 13.11 9.53
C ALA A 158 -2.56 14.44 8.75
N PRO A 159 -2.21 15.54 9.44
CA PRO A 159 -2.02 16.86 8.86
C PRO A 159 -0.73 16.86 8.07
N ASP A 160 -0.67 16.15 6.94
CA ASP A 160 0.61 16.02 6.28
C ASP A 160 0.59 15.82 4.78
N GLY A 161 1.26 16.77 4.12
CA GLY A 161 1.75 16.66 2.75
C GLY A 161 2.95 15.72 2.63
N ARG A 162 3.42 15.07 3.72
CA ARG A 162 4.49 14.06 3.67
C ARG A 162 4.26 12.95 2.64
N LEU A 163 3.01 12.53 2.44
CA LEU A 163 2.64 11.55 1.40
C LEU A 163 2.21 12.20 0.08
N GLN A 164 2.17 13.53 0.01
CA GLN A 164 1.85 14.24 -1.22
C GLN A 164 2.99 14.06 -2.23
N GLY A 165 2.63 13.67 -3.45
CA GLY A 165 3.61 13.40 -4.51
C GLY A 165 4.27 12.01 -4.42
N CYS A 166 3.89 11.17 -3.44
CA CYS A 166 4.24 9.76 -3.49
C CYS A 166 3.51 9.08 -4.65
N PHE A 167 4.24 8.33 -5.47
CA PHE A 167 3.65 7.54 -6.56
C PHE A 167 3.11 6.20 -6.07
N TYR A 168 3.59 5.74 -4.92
CA TYR A 168 3.15 4.53 -4.26
C TYR A 168 3.10 4.75 -2.74
N SER A 169 2.17 4.08 -2.06
CA SER A 169 2.17 4.05 -0.60
C SER A 169 1.63 2.72 -0.09
N MET A 170 2.23 2.20 0.98
CA MET A 170 1.76 1.02 1.69
C MET A 170 1.35 1.42 3.11
N GLY A 171 0.22 0.89 3.58
CA GLY A 171 -0.23 1.07 4.95
C GLY A 171 -0.42 -0.27 5.65
N LYS A 172 -0.02 -0.37 6.91
CA LYS A 172 -0.24 -1.54 7.78
C LYS A 172 -0.78 -1.08 9.13
N GLY A 173 -1.60 -1.92 9.75
CA GLY A 173 -2.11 -1.69 11.11
C GLY A 173 -1.74 -2.86 12.03
N PHE A 174 -1.34 -2.55 13.26
CA PHE A 174 -0.99 -3.56 14.27
C PHE A 174 -1.14 -2.98 15.68
N GLN A 175 -1.79 -3.72 16.58
CA GLN A 175 -1.98 -3.38 18.00
C GLN A 175 -2.43 -1.93 18.24
N GLY A 176 -3.37 -1.43 17.44
CA GLY A 176 -3.88 -0.06 17.60
C GLY A 176 -2.94 1.02 17.09
N TRP A 177 -1.86 0.69 16.39
CA TRP A 177 -1.08 1.61 15.58
C TRP A 177 -1.43 1.43 14.10
N ALA A 178 -1.42 2.53 13.36
CA ALA A 178 -1.46 2.55 11.91
C ALA A 178 -0.18 3.22 11.40
N VAL A 179 0.46 2.61 10.42
CA VAL A 179 1.69 3.11 9.79
C VAL A 179 1.46 3.18 8.30
N LYS A 180 1.97 4.22 7.66
CA LYS A 180 1.96 4.39 6.22
C LYS A 180 3.32 4.87 5.74
N VAL A 181 3.86 4.18 4.73
CA VAL A 181 5.13 4.54 4.08
C VAL A 181 4.80 4.93 2.64
N GLY A 182 5.24 6.12 2.24
CA GLY A 182 5.16 6.62 0.87
C GLY A 182 6.49 6.50 0.15
N LEU A 183 6.44 6.23 -1.16
CA LEU A 183 7.60 6.26 -2.05
C LEU A 183 7.44 7.43 -3.02
N ARG A 184 8.46 8.29 -3.09
CA ARG A 184 8.45 9.48 -3.93
C ARG A 184 9.28 9.29 -5.19
N ASN A 185 8.91 10.00 -6.25
CA ASN A 185 9.56 9.89 -7.55
C ASN A 185 11.01 10.40 -7.54
N ASP A 186 11.28 11.46 -6.78
CA ASP A 186 12.62 12.02 -6.60
C ASP A 186 13.58 11.08 -5.85
N GLU A 187 13.05 10.18 -5.01
CA GLU A 187 13.82 9.21 -4.23
C GLU A 187 14.02 7.88 -4.98
N PHE A 188 13.06 7.47 -5.82
CA PHE A 188 13.07 6.18 -6.53
C PHE A 188 12.69 6.35 -8.02
N PRO A 189 13.45 7.13 -8.80
CA PRO A 189 13.14 7.37 -10.21
C PRO A 189 13.14 6.08 -11.05
N GLU A 190 13.98 5.11 -10.70
CA GLU A 190 14.08 3.81 -11.38
C GLU A 190 12.79 3.00 -11.28
N LEU A 191 12.09 3.06 -10.13
CA LEU A 191 10.79 2.40 -9.98
C LEU A 191 9.75 3.06 -10.89
N VAL A 192 9.75 4.39 -10.96
CA VAL A 192 8.81 5.12 -11.83
C VAL A 192 9.07 4.81 -13.31
N GLU A 193 10.32 4.67 -13.72
CA GLU A 193 10.70 4.24 -15.07
C GLU A 193 10.22 2.81 -15.36
N ARG A 194 10.47 1.85 -14.47
CA ARG A 194 9.98 0.47 -14.62
C ARG A 194 8.45 0.40 -14.70
N GLY A 195 7.74 1.17 -13.88
CA GLY A 195 6.28 1.27 -13.95
C GLY A 195 5.78 1.91 -15.25
N ARG A 196 6.59 2.73 -15.92
CA ARG A 196 6.30 3.23 -17.27
C ARG A 196 6.52 2.15 -18.31
N GLU A 197 7.65 1.45 -18.26
CA GLU A 197 7.95 0.33 -19.18
C GLU A 197 6.84 -0.73 -19.19
N ILE A 198 6.32 -1.11 -18.01
CA ILE A 198 5.20 -2.05 -17.90
C ILE A 198 3.95 -1.51 -18.61
N ARG A 199 3.60 -0.23 -18.38
CA ARG A 199 2.44 0.40 -19.03
C ARG A 199 2.60 0.51 -20.54
N ASP A 200 3.81 0.79 -21.02
CA ASP A 200 4.10 0.85 -22.44
C ASP A 200 3.95 -0.54 -23.08
N LEU A 201 4.41 -1.60 -22.41
CA LEU A 201 4.21 -2.99 -22.85
C LEU A 201 2.72 -3.39 -22.88
N GLN A 202 1.94 -3.02 -21.86
CA GLN A 202 0.48 -3.20 -21.86
C GLN A 202 -0.16 -2.49 -23.05
N ALA A 203 0.24 -1.24 -23.34
CA ALA A 203 -0.28 -0.47 -24.45
C ALA A 203 0.09 -1.09 -25.82
N VAL A 204 1.30 -1.65 -25.97
CA VAL A 204 1.70 -2.37 -27.19
C VAL A 204 0.84 -3.63 -27.36
N ARG A 205 0.63 -4.42 -26.31
CA ARG A 205 -0.22 -5.61 -26.36
C ARG A 205 -1.64 -5.27 -26.75
N ASP A 206 -2.24 -4.33 -26.04
CA ASP A 206 -3.61 -3.92 -26.28
C ASP A 206 -3.78 -3.29 -27.67
N ARG A 207 -2.74 -2.64 -28.22
CA ARG A 207 -2.73 -2.17 -29.60
C ARG A 207 -2.72 -3.33 -30.59
N ALA A 208 -1.87 -4.33 -30.40
CA ALA A 208 -1.80 -5.51 -31.27
C ALA A 208 -3.15 -6.24 -31.35
N VAL A 209 -3.83 -6.40 -30.20
CA VAL A 209 -5.19 -6.97 -30.17
C VAL A 209 -6.19 -6.09 -30.92
N ARG A 210 -6.19 -4.77 -30.69
CA ARG A 210 -7.07 -3.86 -31.43
C ARG A 210 -6.82 -3.86 -32.93
N ASP A 211 -5.56 -3.95 -33.36
CA ASP A 211 -5.22 -3.96 -34.78
C ASP A 211 -5.66 -5.26 -35.43
N TYR A 212 -5.50 -6.40 -34.76
CA TYR A 212 -6.08 -7.67 -35.19
C TYR A 212 -7.62 -7.58 -35.33
N LEU A 213 -8.30 -7.03 -34.32
CA LEU A 213 -9.76 -6.87 -34.33
C LEU A 213 -10.27 -5.99 -35.48
N LYS A 214 -9.48 -5.03 -35.98
CA LYS A 214 -9.87 -4.19 -37.14
C LYS A 214 -9.75 -4.90 -38.49
N THR A 215 -8.98 -5.99 -38.57
CA THR A 215 -8.77 -6.74 -39.82
C THR A 215 -9.84 -7.80 -40.06
N ARG A 216 -10.77 -7.95 -39.12
CA ARG A 216 -11.86 -8.91 -39.14
C ARG A 216 -13.14 -8.30 -39.70
#